data_AF-A0A7S1HR08-F1
#
_entry.id   AF-A0A7S1HR08-F1
#
_cell.length_a   1.000
_cell.length_b   1.000
_cell.length_c   1.000
_cell.angle_alpha   90.00
_cell.angle_beta   90.00
_cell.angle_gamma   90.00
#
_symmetry.space_group_name_H-M   'P 1'
#
loop_
_entity.id
_entity.type
_entity.pdbx_description
1 polymer ?
#
loop_
_entity_poly.entity_id
_entity_poly.type
_entity_poly.pdbx_seq_one_letter_code
_entity_poly.pdbx_strand_id
1 'polypeptide(L)'
;MAGAAVENGGEDKRAAEGGMNADESPYSEGDRVMIPLHSLIYEAKIEKSAFDSKNGWKYFVHYMGWNKKYDEWMPYASLKKFDDSVKLTKPRQQGAQQKKRKREVSDEDFENMCKISLPTLMKNKLVEEWDAITRDGKLIDLPKTKEATVGQILAQFEELVESREPWPEICSGLKGYFNKTLKTMLLYPQEREQADKLLKGKTLPSDVYGAEHLVRLFLKLPAILPYTNLNEESLVALVARLQSIVTFIKEQAATLYDEL
;
A
#
# COMPACT_ATOMS: atom_id res chain seq x y z
N MET A 1 -70.32 25.65 -29.55
CA MET A 1 -69.96 24.44 -30.32
C MET A 1 -68.48 24.16 -30.07
N ALA A 2 -68.14 22.91 -29.70
CA ALA A 2 -66.84 22.22 -29.76
C ALA A 2 -65.59 22.96 -29.20
N GLY A 3 -64.73 22.41 -28.34
CA GLY A 3 -64.52 21.06 -27.82
C GLY A 3 -63.06 20.92 -27.39
N ALA A 4 -62.79 20.01 -26.42
CA ALA A 4 -61.50 19.44 -26.01
C ALA A 4 -60.45 20.39 -25.35
N ALA A 5 -59.62 19.97 -24.40
CA ALA A 5 -59.57 18.85 -23.46
C ALA A 5 -58.50 19.25 -22.42
N VAL A 6 -58.73 18.85 -21.17
CA VAL A 6 -57.76 18.91 -20.07
C VAL A 6 -56.84 17.71 -20.21
N GLU A 7 -55.51 17.89 -20.15
CA GLU A 7 -54.60 16.82 -19.76
C GLU A 7 -53.75 17.25 -18.57
N ASN A 8 -53.95 16.50 -17.49
CA ASN A 8 -53.19 16.43 -16.27
C ASN A 8 -52.43 15.11 -16.30
N GLY A 9 -51.23 15.06 -15.71
CA GLY A 9 -50.48 13.83 -15.45
C GLY A 9 -49.29 13.65 -16.41
N GLY A 10 -48.13 13.18 -15.98
CA GLY A 10 -47.70 12.69 -14.69
C GLY A 10 -46.19 12.43 -14.78
N GLU A 11 -45.52 12.38 -13.63
CA GLU A 11 -44.18 11.81 -13.53
C GLU A 11 -44.17 10.38 -14.10
N ASP A 12 -43.17 10.05 -14.91
CA ASP A 12 -42.83 8.64 -15.13
C ASP A 12 -41.31 8.44 -15.10
N LYS A 13 -40.85 7.92 -13.95
CA LYS A 13 -39.60 7.20 -13.80
C LYS A 13 -39.70 5.90 -14.59
N ARG A 14 -38.93 5.75 -15.67
CA ARG A 14 -38.53 4.43 -16.21
C ARG A 14 -37.07 4.54 -16.64
N ALA A 15 -36.12 4.05 -15.85
CA ALA A 15 -35.66 2.66 -15.90
C ALA A 15 -35.39 2.22 -17.35
N ALA A 16 -34.22 2.60 -17.87
CA ALA A 16 -33.67 2.01 -19.08
C ALA A 16 -32.80 0.80 -18.68
N GLU A 17 -33.46 -0.29 -18.27
CA GLU A 17 -32.93 -1.63 -18.45
C GLU A 17 -33.08 -1.96 -19.95
N GLY A 18 -32.04 -1.65 -20.72
CA GLY A 18 -31.94 -2.01 -22.14
C GLY A 18 -30.79 -2.98 -22.32
N GLY A 19 -31.10 -4.26 -22.57
CA GLY A 19 -30.11 -5.26 -22.93
C GLY A 19 -29.31 -4.79 -24.14
N MET A 20 -28.00 -4.67 -23.98
CA MET A 20 -27.09 -4.32 -25.06
C MET A 20 -26.98 -5.52 -26.01
N ASN A 21 -27.31 -5.32 -27.29
CA ASN A 21 -27.17 -6.35 -28.32
C ASN A 21 -25.71 -6.83 -28.41
N ALA A 22 -25.50 -8.14 -28.51
CA ALA A 22 -24.19 -8.76 -28.60
C ALA A 22 -23.50 -8.56 -29.96
N ASP A 23 -24.25 -8.16 -30.99
CA ASP A 23 -23.76 -8.08 -32.37
C ASP A 23 -23.09 -6.74 -32.72
N GLU A 24 -23.25 -5.70 -31.90
CA GLU A 24 -22.69 -4.38 -32.20
C GLU A 24 -22.04 -3.77 -30.95
N SER A 25 -20.72 -3.92 -30.85
CA SER A 25 -19.92 -3.38 -29.75
C SER A 25 -19.89 -1.84 -29.79
N PRO A 26 -20.28 -1.13 -28.71
CA PRO A 26 -20.19 0.33 -28.65
C PRO A 26 -18.80 0.93 -28.87
N TYR A 27 -17.74 0.15 -28.65
CA TYR A 27 -16.35 0.54 -28.89
C TYR A 27 -15.59 -0.58 -29.59
N SER A 28 -14.60 -0.20 -30.41
CA SER A 28 -13.71 -1.12 -31.12
C SER A 28 -12.29 -1.06 -30.56
N GLU A 29 -11.51 -2.13 -30.76
CA GLU A 29 -10.07 -2.10 -30.47
C GLU A 29 -9.41 -0.96 -31.26
N GLY A 30 -8.64 -0.12 -30.56
CA GLY A 30 -8.11 1.11 -31.14
C GLY A 30 -8.78 2.39 -30.62
N ASP A 31 -10.05 2.32 -30.21
CA ASP A 31 -10.82 3.51 -29.85
C ASP A 31 -10.25 4.20 -28.61
N ARG A 32 -10.23 5.53 -28.68
CA ARG A 32 -9.93 6.36 -27.51
C ARG A 32 -11.21 6.56 -26.71
N VAL A 33 -11.11 6.41 -25.40
CA VAL A 33 -12.20 6.58 -24.44
C VAL A 33 -11.74 7.39 -23.23
N MET A 34 -12.69 7.95 -22.51
CA MET A 34 -12.45 8.60 -21.23
C MET A 34 -12.99 7.76 -20.09
N ILE A 35 -12.25 7.70 -18.98
CA ILE A 35 -12.61 6.96 -17.77
C ILE A 35 -12.69 7.94 -16.61
N PRO A 36 -13.92 8.34 -16.19
CA PRO A 36 -14.12 9.18 -15.02
C PRO A 36 -13.91 8.35 -13.74
N LEU A 37 -12.95 8.75 -12.90
CA LEU A 37 -12.71 8.15 -11.60
C LEU A 37 -12.68 9.25 -10.55
N HIS A 38 -13.70 9.29 -9.69
CA HIS A 38 -13.95 10.38 -8.74
C HIS A 38 -14.00 11.74 -9.47
N SER A 39 -13.17 12.71 -9.09
CA SER A 39 -13.09 14.05 -9.71
C SER A 39 -12.09 14.14 -10.85
N LEU A 40 -11.51 13.02 -11.30
CA LEU A 40 -10.48 12.95 -12.34
C LEU A 40 -11.02 12.21 -13.58
N ILE A 41 -10.51 12.59 -14.75
CA ILE A 41 -10.90 11.99 -16.03
C ILE A 41 -9.63 11.55 -16.73
N TYR A 42 -9.49 10.25 -16.96
CA TYR A 42 -8.33 9.67 -17.62
C TYR A 42 -8.64 9.34 -19.07
N GLU A 43 -7.64 9.48 -19.93
CA GLU A 43 -7.70 9.00 -21.30
C GLU A 43 -7.22 7.55 -21.35
N ALA A 44 -7.92 6.69 -22.08
CA ALA A 44 -7.54 5.31 -22.31
C ALA A 44 -7.80 4.87 -23.75
N LYS A 45 -7.16 3.76 -24.14
CA LYS A 45 -7.38 3.08 -25.41
C LYS A 45 -8.05 1.73 -25.16
N ILE A 46 -9.01 1.37 -26.00
CA ILE A 46 -9.54 0.00 -26.01
C ILE A 46 -8.50 -0.92 -26.66
N GLU A 47 -8.03 -1.91 -25.91
CA GLU A 47 -7.12 -2.94 -26.39
C GLU A 47 -7.87 -4.23 -26.74
N LYS A 48 -8.91 -4.59 -25.97
CA LYS A 48 -9.76 -5.76 -26.25
C LYS A 48 -11.20 -5.50 -25.88
N SER A 49 -12.11 -6.24 -26.50
CA SER A 49 -13.54 -6.25 -26.15
C SER A 49 -14.00 -7.66 -25.80
N ALA A 50 -14.98 -7.77 -24.90
CA ALA A 50 -15.63 -9.02 -24.56
C ALA A 50 -17.09 -8.76 -24.16
N PHE A 51 -17.97 -9.70 -24.48
CA PHE A 51 -19.39 -9.64 -24.12
C PHE A 51 -19.71 -10.69 -23.06
N ASP A 52 -20.42 -10.29 -22.01
CA ASP A 52 -20.95 -11.17 -20.98
C ASP A 52 -22.47 -11.12 -20.99
N SER A 53 -23.13 -12.28 -21.13
CA SER A 53 -24.61 -12.36 -21.21
C SER A 53 -25.35 -11.77 -20.00
N LYS A 54 -24.71 -11.64 -18.84
CA LYS A 54 -25.30 -11.08 -17.62
C LYS A 54 -24.93 -9.61 -17.40
N ASN A 55 -23.69 -9.23 -17.74
CA ASN A 55 -23.13 -7.91 -17.42
C ASN A 55 -22.92 -6.99 -18.63
N GLY A 56 -23.24 -7.46 -19.84
CA GLY A 56 -23.06 -6.73 -21.09
C GLY A 56 -21.61 -6.63 -21.55
N TRP A 57 -21.30 -5.58 -22.30
CA TRP A 57 -19.96 -5.34 -22.85
C TRP A 57 -18.96 -4.90 -21.77
N LYS A 58 -17.77 -5.48 -21.83
CA LYS A 58 -16.59 -5.05 -21.09
C LYS A 58 -15.40 -4.91 -22.04
N TYR A 59 -14.48 -4.04 -21.65
CA TYR A 59 -13.33 -3.69 -22.48
C TYR A 59 -12.06 -3.73 -21.66
N PHE A 60 -11.01 -4.31 -22.24
CA PHE A 60 -9.67 -4.22 -21.67
C PHE A 60 -9.07 -2.89 -22.11
N VAL A 61 -8.80 -2.02 -21.14
CA VAL A 61 -8.40 -0.64 -21.42
C VAL A 61 -6.94 -0.42 -21.03
N HIS A 62 -6.21 0.33 -21.86
CA HIS A 62 -4.88 0.83 -21.55
C HIS A 62 -4.94 2.33 -21.27
N TYR A 63 -4.59 2.73 -20.05
CA TYR A 63 -4.58 4.16 -19.66
C TYR A 63 -3.41 4.90 -20.32
N MET A 64 -3.70 5.96 -21.06
CA MET A 64 -2.69 6.70 -21.83
C MET A 64 -1.66 7.36 -20.90
N GLY A 65 -0.39 6.99 -21.08
CA GLY A 65 0.72 7.48 -20.28
C GLY A 65 0.94 6.73 -18.95
N TRP A 66 0.19 5.66 -18.69
CA TRP A 66 0.35 4.78 -17.53
C TRP A 66 1.03 3.46 -17.91
N ASN A 67 1.49 2.72 -16.91
CA ASN A 67 2.11 1.40 -17.10
C ASN A 67 1.03 0.34 -17.40
N LYS A 68 1.31 -0.61 -18.31
CA LYS A 68 0.41 -1.74 -18.65
C LYS A 68 -0.06 -2.59 -17.48
N LYS A 69 0.64 -2.58 -16.33
CA LYS A 69 0.18 -3.28 -15.11
C LYS A 69 -1.16 -2.75 -14.58
N TYR A 70 -1.54 -1.54 -14.97
CA TYR A 70 -2.82 -0.92 -14.63
C TYR A 70 -3.89 -1.18 -15.71
N ASP A 71 -3.57 -1.91 -16.77
CA ASP A 71 -4.55 -2.28 -17.78
C ASP A 71 -5.53 -3.26 -17.15
N GLU A 72 -6.81 -2.97 -17.29
CA GLU A 72 -7.86 -3.72 -16.60
C GLU A 72 -9.09 -3.88 -17.47
N TRP A 73 -9.93 -4.84 -17.12
CA TRP A 73 -11.24 -5.00 -17.72
C TRP A 73 -12.23 -4.04 -17.07
N MET A 74 -12.73 -3.09 -17.86
CA MET A 74 -13.72 -2.11 -17.43
C MET A 74 -15.10 -2.42 -18.03
N PRO A 75 -16.19 -2.30 -17.25
CA PRO A 75 -17.53 -2.41 -17.79
C PRO A 75 -17.83 -1.19 -18.67
N TYR A 76 -18.69 -1.37 -19.69
CA TYR A 76 -19.14 -0.29 -20.56
C TYR A 76 -19.61 0.96 -19.79
N ALA A 77 -20.34 0.78 -18.69
CA ALA A 77 -20.88 1.86 -17.88
C ALA A 77 -19.82 2.82 -17.28
N SER A 78 -18.57 2.37 -17.17
CA SER A 78 -17.46 3.19 -16.66
C SER A 78 -16.72 3.96 -17.76
N LEU A 79 -17.05 3.72 -19.03
CA LEU A 79 -16.41 4.35 -20.17
C LEU A 79 -17.28 5.48 -20.71
N LYS A 80 -16.63 6.54 -21.20
CA LYS A 80 -17.25 7.60 -21.98
C LYS A 80 -16.54 7.71 -23.32
N LYS A 81 -17.30 8.11 -24.36
CA LYS A 81 -16.70 8.49 -25.65
C LYS A 81 -15.68 9.60 -25.42
N PHE A 82 -14.60 9.56 -26.17
CA PHE A 82 -13.56 10.56 -26.09
C PHE A 82 -14.06 11.92 -26.61
N ASP A 83 -13.69 12.98 -25.90
CA ASP A 83 -14.08 14.37 -26.16
C ASP A 83 -12.87 15.26 -25.90
N ASP A 84 -12.38 15.92 -26.95
CA ASP A 84 -11.20 16.78 -26.91
C ASP A 84 -11.40 18.05 -26.07
N SER A 85 -12.64 18.42 -25.73
CA SER A 85 -12.95 19.61 -24.92
C SER A 85 -12.79 19.39 -23.41
N VAL A 86 -12.66 18.13 -22.97
CA VAL A 86 -12.60 17.77 -21.55
C VAL A 86 -11.19 17.89 -21.01
N LYS A 87 -11.05 18.49 -19.82
CA LYS A 87 -9.76 18.59 -19.13
C LYS A 87 -9.32 17.21 -18.61
N LEU A 88 -8.43 16.57 -19.36
CA LEU A 88 -7.87 15.26 -19.00
C LEU A 88 -6.83 15.34 -17.88
N THR A 89 -6.85 14.34 -17.02
CA THR A 89 -5.86 14.13 -15.97
C THR A 89 -4.66 13.42 -16.57
N LYS A 90 -3.54 14.15 -16.69
CA LYS A 90 -2.28 13.56 -17.13
C LYS A 90 -1.60 12.85 -15.96
N PRO A 91 -1.05 11.64 -16.14
CA PRO A 91 -0.11 11.08 -15.17
C PRO A 91 1.01 12.10 -14.96
N ARG A 92 1.42 12.32 -13.71
CA ARG A 92 2.47 13.27 -13.34
C ARG A 92 3.79 12.77 -13.93
N GLN A 93 4.09 13.18 -15.16
CA GLN A 93 5.36 12.87 -15.83
C GLN A 93 6.46 13.71 -15.19
N GLN A 94 7.21 13.10 -14.27
CA GLN A 94 8.50 13.65 -13.87
C GLN A 94 9.50 13.38 -15.00
N GLY A 95 10.09 14.45 -15.53
CA GLY A 95 11.34 14.40 -16.29
C GLY A 95 11.24 13.95 -17.75
N ALA A 96 10.89 14.87 -18.64
CA ALA A 96 11.30 14.77 -20.04
C ALA A 96 12.81 15.04 -20.17
N GLN A 97 13.67 14.06 -19.87
CA GLN A 97 15.02 13.98 -20.41
C GLN A 97 15.64 12.58 -20.18
N GLN A 98 16.18 12.02 -21.27
CA GLN A 98 16.93 10.78 -21.40
C GLN A 98 16.14 9.46 -21.44
N LYS A 99 15.89 9.06 -22.69
CA LYS A 99 15.58 7.72 -23.17
C LYS A 99 16.75 6.76 -22.86
N LYS A 100 17.00 6.42 -21.59
CA LYS A 100 17.78 5.22 -21.22
C LYS A 100 16.82 4.04 -21.22
N ARG A 101 17.19 2.99 -21.96
CA ARG A 101 16.50 1.68 -22.02
C ARG A 101 15.91 1.33 -20.65
N LYS A 102 14.58 1.30 -20.53
CA LYS A 102 13.91 0.75 -19.35
C LYS A 102 14.20 -0.75 -19.38
N ARG A 103 15.21 -1.18 -18.62
CA ARG A 103 15.38 -2.60 -18.29
C ARG A 103 14.06 -3.03 -17.65
N GLU A 104 13.47 -4.11 -18.14
CA GLU A 104 12.50 -4.85 -17.33
C GLU A 104 13.28 -5.29 -16.09
N VAL A 105 12.88 -4.77 -14.93
CA VAL A 105 13.45 -5.16 -13.64
C VAL A 105 13.03 -6.61 -13.44
N SER A 106 14.02 -7.52 -13.35
CA SER A 106 13.73 -8.92 -13.06
C SER A 106 13.14 -9.06 -11.67
N ASP A 107 12.45 -10.18 -11.39
CA ASP A 107 11.97 -10.46 -10.04
C ASP A 107 13.12 -10.45 -9.02
N GLU A 108 14.32 -10.91 -9.41
CA GLU A 108 15.54 -10.86 -8.60
C GLU A 108 16.01 -9.42 -8.32
N ASP A 109 15.99 -8.54 -9.33
CA ASP A 109 16.36 -7.13 -9.15
C ASP A 109 15.36 -6.42 -8.22
N PHE A 110 14.07 -6.74 -8.34
CA PHE A 110 13.02 -6.17 -7.50
C PHE A 110 13.08 -6.65 -6.05
N GLU A 111 13.35 -7.95 -5.83
CA GLU A 111 13.58 -8.50 -4.50
C GLU A 111 14.80 -7.85 -3.83
N ASN A 112 15.88 -7.63 -4.60
CA ASN A 112 17.06 -6.92 -4.12
C ASN A 112 16.77 -5.46 -3.73
N MET A 113 15.88 -4.76 -4.44
CA MET A 113 15.46 -3.39 -4.08
C MET A 113 14.67 -3.34 -2.76
N CYS A 114 13.99 -4.42 -2.38
CA CYS A 114 13.23 -4.52 -1.14
C CYS A 114 14.08 -4.91 0.07
N LYS A 115 15.36 -5.26 -0.14
CA LYS A 115 16.21 -5.85 0.88
C LYS A 115 16.60 -4.85 1.96
N ILE A 116 16.25 -5.16 3.20
CA ILE A 116 16.70 -4.46 4.40
C ILE A 116 17.76 -5.33 5.09
N SER A 117 18.98 -4.81 5.22
CA SER A 117 20.08 -5.54 5.81
C SER A 117 20.12 -5.36 7.33
N LEU A 118 19.88 -6.43 8.08
CA LEU A 118 20.05 -6.43 9.53
C LEU A 118 21.51 -6.74 9.91
N PRO A 119 22.14 -5.92 10.77
CA PRO A 119 23.44 -6.20 11.37
C PRO A 119 23.51 -7.54 12.09
N THR A 120 24.69 -8.19 12.07
CA THR A 120 24.91 -9.51 12.70
C THR A 120 24.53 -9.53 14.18
N LEU A 121 24.83 -8.45 14.92
CA LEU A 121 24.47 -8.31 16.33
C LEU A 121 22.96 -8.53 16.56
N MET A 122 22.13 -7.87 15.74
CA MET A 122 20.67 -7.94 15.87
C MET A 122 20.14 -9.30 15.43
N LYS A 123 20.75 -9.92 14.42
CA LYS A 123 20.41 -11.30 14.02
C LYS A 123 20.69 -12.30 15.13
N ASN A 124 21.84 -12.17 15.82
CA ASN A 124 22.18 -13.04 16.94
C ASN A 124 21.17 -12.86 18.08
N LYS A 125 20.83 -11.61 18.43
CA LYS A 125 19.78 -11.29 19.41
C LYS A 125 18.43 -11.93 19.06
N LEU A 126 18.01 -11.85 17.79
CA LEU A 126 16.77 -12.49 17.34
C LEU A 126 16.78 -14.02 17.50
N VAL A 127 17.94 -14.66 17.28
CA VAL A 127 18.09 -16.11 17.46
C VAL A 127 18.07 -16.47 18.94
N GLU A 128 18.79 -15.73 19.79
CA GLU A 128 18.80 -15.87 21.24
C GLU A 128 17.39 -15.71 21.83
N GLU A 129 16.68 -14.64 21.44
CA GLU A 129 15.29 -14.38 21.83
C GLU A 129 14.36 -15.50 21.39
N TRP A 130 14.48 -15.96 20.15
CA TRP A 130 13.64 -17.03 19.63
C TRP A 130 13.83 -18.32 20.42
N ASP A 131 15.08 -18.69 20.74
CA ASP A 131 15.39 -19.88 21.53
C ASP A 131 14.83 -19.75 22.96
N ALA A 132 15.09 -18.61 23.62
CA ALA A 132 14.60 -18.33 24.97
C ALA A 132 13.05 -18.36 25.06
N ILE A 133 12.35 -17.78 24.08
CA ILE A 133 10.88 -17.72 24.09
C ILE A 133 10.26 -19.06 23.72
N THR A 134 10.78 -19.71 22.68
CA THR A 134 10.13 -20.89 22.13
C THR A 134 10.53 -22.19 22.80
N ARG A 135 11.75 -22.29 23.33
CA ARG A 135 12.25 -23.48 24.02
C ARG A 135 12.20 -23.37 25.53
N ASP A 136 12.64 -22.23 26.08
CA ASP A 136 12.74 -22.06 27.53
C ASP A 136 11.46 -21.47 28.16
N GLY A 137 10.50 -21.05 27.32
CA GLY A 137 9.25 -20.44 27.77
C GLY A 137 9.44 -19.10 28.48
N LYS A 138 10.61 -18.47 28.32
CA LYS A 138 10.86 -17.12 28.81
C LYS A 138 10.02 -16.12 28.00
N LEU A 139 9.71 -14.98 28.60
CA LEU A 139 9.04 -13.87 27.93
C LEU A 139 9.87 -12.62 28.09
N ILE A 140 9.82 -11.74 27.09
CA ILE A 140 10.40 -10.40 27.20
C ILE A 140 9.61 -9.64 28.28
N ASP A 141 10.35 -8.97 29.17
CA ASP A 141 9.75 -8.13 30.20
C ASP A 141 9.01 -6.94 29.57
N LEU A 142 7.71 -6.89 29.81
CA LEU A 142 6.81 -5.87 29.28
C LEU A 142 5.84 -5.39 30.37
N PRO A 143 5.44 -4.10 30.37
CA PRO A 143 5.77 -3.08 29.37
C PRO A 143 7.23 -2.61 29.48
N LYS A 144 7.84 -2.22 28.35
CA LYS A 144 9.16 -1.57 28.36
C LYS A 144 9.09 -0.24 29.10
N THR A 145 10.25 0.21 29.59
CA THR A 145 10.43 1.58 30.11
C THR A 145 10.06 2.59 29.02
N LYS A 146 9.62 3.78 29.41
CA LYS A 146 9.13 4.79 28.45
C LYS A 146 10.17 5.11 27.38
N GLU A 147 11.44 5.12 27.78
CA GLU A 147 12.62 5.42 26.98
C GLU A 147 12.96 4.32 25.96
N ALA A 148 12.52 3.08 26.20
CA ALA A 148 12.81 1.90 25.38
C ALA A 148 11.60 1.40 24.57
N THR A 149 10.47 2.12 24.59
CA THR A 149 9.30 1.76 23.76
C THR A 149 9.53 2.05 22.28
N VAL A 150 8.89 1.31 21.38
CA VAL A 150 8.93 1.58 19.92
C VAL A 150 8.57 3.02 19.60
N GLY A 151 7.54 3.55 20.24
CA GLY A 151 7.10 4.94 20.07
C GLY A 151 8.22 5.93 20.39
N GLN A 152 8.95 5.68 21.48
CA GLN A 152 10.03 6.57 21.91
C GLN A 152 11.32 6.36 21.12
N ILE A 153 11.64 5.12 20.71
CA ILE A 153 12.76 4.82 19.82
C ILE A 153 12.63 5.62 18.51
N LEU A 154 11.45 5.62 17.91
CA LEU A 154 11.19 6.36 16.67
C LEU A 154 11.23 7.88 16.89
N ALA A 155 10.69 8.37 18.02
CA ALA A 155 10.77 9.79 18.36
C ALA A 155 12.22 10.27 18.57
N GLN A 156 13.04 9.50 19.29
CA GLN A 156 14.47 9.79 19.47
C GLN A 156 15.21 9.80 18.13
N PHE A 157 14.89 8.87 17.24
CA PHE A 157 15.45 8.87 15.90
C PHE A 157 15.08 10.16 15.15
N GLU A 158 13.80 10.56 15.16
CA GLU A 158 13.32 11.80 14.53
C GLU A 158 14.03 13.05 15.06
N GLU A 159 14.29 13.13 16.37
CA GLU A 159 15.02 14.25 16.98
C GLU A 159 16.50 14.32 16.58
N LEU A 160 17.12 13.17 16.31
CA LEU A 160 18.54 13.07 15.98
C LEU A 160 18.83 13.39 14.51
N VAL A 161 17.90 13.10 13.61
CA VAL A 161 18.11 13.19 12.16
C VAL A 161 17.78 14.58 11.60
N GLU A 162 18.59 15.07 10.66
CA GLU A 162 18.33 16.36 10.01
C GLU A 162 17.00 16.34 9.21
N SER A 163 16.30 17.49 9.23
CA SER A 163 14.98 17.73 8.62
C SER A 163 14.92 17.65 7.07
N ARG A 164 15.92 17.06 6.41
CA ARG A 164 15.98 16.97 4.94
C ARG A 164 15.08 15.89 4.34
N GLU A 165 14.59 14.96 5.16
CA GLU A 165 13.74 13.85 4.77
C GLU A 165 12.40 13.90 5.54
N PRO A 166 11.33 13.27 5.02
CA PRO A 166 10.02 13.22 5.67
C PRO A 166 10.00 12.20 6.82
N TRP A 167 10.93 12.32 7.77
CA TRP A 167 11.07 11.40 8.90
C TRP A 167 9.80 11.27 9.75
N PRO A 168 9.04 12.36 10.05
CA PRO A 168 7.79 12.24 10.78
C PRO A 168 6.78 11.33 10.08
N GLU A 169 6.65 11.41 8.76
CA GLU A 169 5.75 10.56 7.98
C GLU A 169 6.21 9.09 7.96
N ILE A 170 7.52 8.86 7.81
CA ILE A 170 8.09 7.52 7.80
C ILE A 170 7.94 6.84 9.16
N CYS A 171 8.30 7.53 10.24
CA CYS A 171 8.22 7.02 11.60
C CYS A 171 6.78 6.84 12.05
N SER A 172 5.88 7.78 11.73
CA SER A 172 4.44 7.63 11.96
C SER A 172 3.87 6.43 11.19
N GLY A 173 4.25 6.26 9.92
CA GLY A 173 3.85 5.12 9.10
C GLY A 173 4.32 3.79 9.68
N LEU A 174 5.59 3.71 10.10
CA LEU A 174 6.17 2.52 10.72
C LEU A 174 5.51 2.21 12.08
N LYS A 175 5.29 3.22 12.92
CA LYS A 175 4.56 3.09 14.20
C LYS A 175 3.15 2.58 13.99
N GLY A 176 2.41 3.15 13.04
CA GLY A 176 1.06 2.73 12.69
C GLY A 176 1.02 1.29 12.14
N TYR A 177 2.01 0.92 11.33
CA TYR A 177 2.13 -0.44 10.78
C TYR A 177 2.47 -1.46 11.87
N PHE A 178 3.40 -1.14 12.76
CA PHE A 178 3.73 -1.94 13.94
C PHE A 178 2.49 -2.20 14.80
N ASN A 179 1.72 -1.15 15.11
CA ASN A 179 0.49 -1.25 15.89
C ASN A 179 -0.55 -2.19 15.28
N LYS A 180 -0.67 -2.20 13.95
CA LYS A 180 -1.63 -3.06 13.23
C LYS A 180 -1.14 -4.50 13.08
N THR A 181 0.18 -4.72 13.02
CA THR A 181 0.76 -6.02 12.63
C THR A 181 1.35 -6.82 13.77
N LEU A 182 1.53 -6.24 14.96
CA LEU A 182 2.12 -6.92 16.11
C LEU A 182 1.47 -8.30 16.35
N LYS A 183 0.16 -8.31 16.62
CA LYS A 183 -0.58 -9.55 16.89
C LYS A 183 -0.75 -10.43 15.66
N THR A 184 -0.62 -9.94 14.43
CA THR A 184 -0.84 -10.80 13.26
C THR A 184 0.44 -11.47 12.78
N MET A 185 1.61 -10.87 13.03
CA MET A 185 2.85 -11.25 12.35
C MET A 185 4.10 -11.29 13.23
N LEU A 186 4.16 -10.57 14.35
CA LEU A 186 5.42 -10.32 15.07
C LEU A 186 5.58 -11.13 16.36
N LEU A 187 4.47 -11.64 16.92
CA LEU A 187 4.46 -12.41 18.16
C LEU A 187 4.56 -13.91 17.90
N TYR A 188 5.43 -14.58 18.65
CA TYR A 188 5.41 -16.03 18.79
C TYR A 188 4.17 -16.49 19.56
N PRO A 189 3.75 -17.76 19.42
CA PRO A 189 2.59 -18.29 20.14
C PRO A 189 2.65 -18.07 21.65
N GLN A 190 3.83 -18.20 22.26
CA GLN A 190 4.08 -18.04 23.70
C GLN A 190 3.81 -16.61 24.19
N GLU A 191 4.02 -15.59 23.35
CA GLU A 191 3.86 -14.18 23.71
C GLU A 191 2.40 -13.70 23.65
N ARG A 192 1.48 -14.53 23.10
CA ARG A 192 0.09 -14.14 22.84
C ARG A 192 -0.69 -13.81 24.09
N GLU A 193 -0.55 -14.64 25.13
CA GLU A 193 -1.28 -14.43 26.38
C GLU A 193 -0.82 -13.14 27.08
N GLN A 194 0.48 -12.86 27.08
CA GLN A 194 1.04 -11.61 27.58
C GLN A 194 0.48 -10.40 26.80
N ALA A 195 0.44 -10.50 25.48
CA ALA A 195 -0.11 -9.45 24.62
C ALA A 195 -1.60 -9.18 24.87
N ASP A 196 -2.41 -10.22 25.10
CA ASP A 196 -3.83 -10.08 25.40
C ASP A 196 -4.08 -9.46 26.78
N LYS A 197 -3.16 -9.67 27.74
CA LYS A 197 -3.20 -9.00 29.05
C LYS A 197 -2.83 -7.52 28.94
N LEU A 198 -1.79 -7.18 28.19
CA LEU A 198 -1.23 -5.83 28.12
C LEU A 198 -2.00 -4.89 27.17
N LEU A 199 -2.50 -5.41 26.04
CA LEU A 199 -3.11 -4.60 24.98
C LEU A 199 -4.63 -4.47 25.13
N LYS A 200 -5.10 -4.24 26.36
CA LYS A 200 -6.53 -4.03 26.64
C LYS A 200 -6.90 -2.56 26.46
N GLY A 201 -8.11 -2.32 25.93
CA GLY A 201 -8.63 -0.96 25.78
C GLY A 201 -7.93 -0.16 24.68
N LYS A 202 -7.40 1.02 25.03
CA LYS A 202 -6.77 1.96 24.08
C LYS A 202 -5.23 1.88 24.06
N THR A 203 -4.64 0.92 24.75
CA THR A 203 -3.18 0.74 24.79
C THR A 203 -2.66 0.32 23.42
N LEU A 204 -1.74 1.09 22.85
CA LEU A 204 -1.13 0.78 21.57
C LEU A 204 0.12 -0.09 21.74
N PRO A 205 0.37 -1.05 20.84
CA PRO A 205 1.61 -1.83 20.83
C PRO A 205 2.88 -1.00 20.91
N SER A 206 2.93 0.13 20.20
CA SER A 206 4.09 1.01 20.16
C SER A 206 4.46 1.61 21.50
N ASP A 207 3.53 1.65 22.44
CA ASP A 207 3.71 2.28 23.75
C ASP A 207 4.02 1.23 24.84
N VAL A 208 4.12 -0.05 24.46
CA VAL A 208 4.34 -1.20 25.37
C VAL A 208 5.58 -1.98 24.99
N TYR A 209 5.77 -2.23 23.70
CA TYR A 209 6.83 -3.09 23.17
C TYR A 209 8.08 -2.29 22.82
N GLY A 210 9.23 -2.98 22.71
CA GLY A 210 10.55 -2.39 22.49
C GLY A 210 11.22 -2.76 21.17
N ALA A 211 12.54 -2.65 21.15
CA ALA A 211 13.37 -2.87 19.98
C ALA A 211 13.29 -4.29 19.43
N GLU A 212 13.15 -5.30 20.30
CA GLU A 212 13.07 -6.72 19.95
C GLU A 212 11.98 -6.97 18.90
N HIS A 213 10.76 -6.51 19.20
CA HIS A 213 9.60 -6.66 18.33
C HIS A 213 9.68 -5.74 17.10
N LEU A 214 10.24 -4.55 17.25
CA LEU A 214 10.45 -3.64 16.11
C LEU A 214 11.42 -4.23 15.08
N VAL A 215 12.46 -4.92 15.52
CA VAL A 215 13.42 -5.58 14.62
C VAL A 215 12.80 -6.77 13.91
N ARG A 216 11.90 -7.52 14.57
CA ARG A 216 11.08 -8.54 13.89
C ARG A 216 10.23 -7.94 12.77
N LEU A 217 9.76 -6.70 12.90
CA LEU A 217 9.06 -6.03 11.81
C LEU A 217 10.00 -5.80 10.62
N PHE A 218 11.22 -5.31 10.84
CA PHE A 218 12.21 -5.13 9.77
C PHE A 218 12.59 -6.42 9.05
N LEU A 219 12.57 -7.58 9.73
CA LEU A 219 12.72 -8.89 9.08
C LEU A 219 11.59 -9.22 8.09
N LYS A 220 10.38 -8.71 8.34
CA LYS A 220 9.18 -9.05 7.57
C LYS A 220 8.91 -8.07 6.44
N LEU A 221 9.35 -6.81 6.57
CA LEU A 221 9.11 -5.77 5.57
C LEU A 221 9.58 -6.15 4.16
N PRO A 222 10.77 -6.73 3.92
CA PRO A 222 11.21 -7.10 2.56
C PRO A 222 10.23 -8.03 1.84
N ALA A 223 9.53 -8.91 2.57
CA ALA A 223 8.53 -9.81 1.99
C ALA A 223 7.18 -9.14 1.71
N ILE A 224 6.94 -7.94 2.24
CA ILE A 224 5.64 -7.24 2.14
C ILE A 224 5.71 -6.04 1.20
N LEU A 225 6.85 -5.36 1.19
CA LEU A 225 7.12 -4.19 0.35
C LEU A 225 6.80 -4.41 -1.14
N PRO A 226 7.06 -5.60 -1.74
CA PRO A 226 6.66 -5.90 -3.12
C PRO A 226 5.18 -5.71 -3.44
N TYR A 227 4.29 -5.89 -2.45
CA TYR A 227 2.85 -5.81 -2.62
C TYR A 227 2.30 -4.39 -2.42
N THR A 228 3.17 -3.41 -2.16
CA THR A 228 2.79 -2.01 -2.05
C THR A 228 2.62 -1.37 -3.42
N ASN A 229 1.75 -0.37 -3.54
CA ASN A 229 1.56 0.37 -4.79
C ASN A 229 2.63 1.48 -5.00
N LEU A 230 3.85 1.26 -4.53
CA LEU A 230 4.96 2.20 -4.69
C LEU A 230 5.62 2.01 -6.06
N ASN A 231 6.16 3.10 -6.61
CA ASN A 231 7.06 3.00 -7.76
C ASN A 231 8.47 2.64 -7.28
N GLU A 232 9.31 2.17 -8.20
CA GLU A 232 10.69 1.72 -7.94
C GLU A 232 11.53 2.75 -7.17
N GLU A 233 11.46 4.02 -7.58
CA GLU A 233 12.21 5.11 -6.95
C GLU A 233 11.76 5.38 -5.50
N SER A 234 10.45 5.42 -5.28
CA SER A 234 9.87 5.63 -3.95
C SER A 234 10.15 4.45 -3.03
N LEU A 235 10.14 3.24 -3.58
CA LEU A 235 10.45 2.01 -2.85
C LEU A 235 11.93 1.99 -2.43
N VAL A 236 12.86 2.28 -3.33
CA VAL A 236 14.29 2.38 -3.02
C VAL A 236 14.54 3.46 -1.97
N ALA A 237 13.92 4.63 -2.11
CA ALA A 237 14.04 5.70 -1.13
C ALA A 237 13.45 5.30 0.25
N LEU A 238 12.32 4.59 0.27
CA LEU A 238 11.74 4.06 1.51
C LEU A 238 12.68 3.03 2.16
N VAL A 239 13.22 2.08 1.40
CA VAL A 239 14.14 1.05 1.91
C VAL A 239 15.42 1.69 2.47
N ALA A 240 15.96 2.70 1.80
CA ALA A 240 17.11 3.46 2.31
C ALA A 240 16.80 4.14 3.67
N ARG A 241 15.63 4.76 3.81
CA ARG A 241 15.18 5.37 5.08
C ARG A 241 14.98 4.34 6.19
N LEU A 242 14.37 3.20 5.86
CA LEU A 242 14.22 2.07 6.79
C LEU A 242 15.58 1.54 7.23
N GLN A 243 16.56 1.48 6.32
CA GLN A 243 17.94 1.08 6.63
C GLN A 243 18.62 2.06 7.61
N SER A 244 18.34 3.37 7.52
CA SER A 244 18.84 4.35 8.50
C SER A 244 18.27 4.10 9.89
N ILE A 245 16.98 3.77 10.02
CA ILE A 245 16.36 3.44 11.31
C ILE A 245 16.98 2.15 11.89
N VAL A 246 17.19 1.12 11.07
CA VAL A 246 17.90 -0.11 11.50
C VAL A 246 19.30 0.20 12.00
N THR A 247 20.00 1.12 11.34
CA THR A 247 21.36 1.54 11.73
C THR A 247 21.35 2.26 13.07
N PHE A 248 20.38 3.16 13.28
CA PHE A 248 20.18 3.82 14.57
C PHE A 248 19.91 2.81 15.70
N ILE A 249 19.00 1.85 15.49
CA ILE A 249 18.70 0.80 16.50
C ILE A 249 19.97 0.01 16.85
N LYS A 250 20.81 -0.31 15.85
CA LYS A 250 22.10 -0.99 16.07
C LYS A 250 23.05 -0.14 16.92
N GLU A 251 23.15 1.15 16.66
CA GLU A 251 24.00 2.06 17.42
C GLU A 251 23.53 2.22 18.88
N GLN A 252 22.22 2.15 19.10
CA GLN A 252 21.60 2.21 20.42
C GLN A 252 21.43 0.83 21.09
N ALA A 253 21.96 -0.25 20.50
CA ALA A 253 21.66 -1.61 20.96
C ALA A 253 22.03 -1.86 22.43
N ALA A 254 23.10 -1.25 22.94
CA ALA A 254 23.49 -1.39 24.35
C ALA A 254 22.48 -0.81 25.34
N THR A 255 21.65 0.13 24.91
CA THR A 255 20.63 0.79 25.74
C THR A 255 19.23 0.20 25.50
N LEU A 256 18.99 -0.34 24.30
CA LEU A 256 17.66 -0.80 23.88
C LEU A 256 17.37 -2.27 24.19
N TYR A 257 18.39 -3.11 24.31
CA TYR A 257 18.21 -4.53 24.60
C TYR A 257 18.53 -4.84 26.05
N ASP A 258 17.57 -5.47 26.73
CA ASP A 258 17.80 -6.09 28.02
C ASP A 258 18.47 -7.46 27.83
N GLU A 259 19.11 -7.98 28.89
CA GLU A 259 19.55 -9.38 28.91
C GLU A 259 18.35 -10.29 29.25
N LEU A 260 18.09 -11.31 28.42
CA LEU A 260 17.01 -12.29 28.58
C LEU A 260 17.46 -13.56 29.31
#